data_AF-A0AAU4P4N9-F1
#
_entry.id   AF-A0AAU4P4N9-F1
#
_cell.length_a   1.000
_cell.length_b   1.000
_cell.length_c   1.000
_cell.angle_alpha   90.00
_cell.angle_beta   90.00
_cell.angle_gamma   90.00
#
_symmetry.space_group_name_H-M   'P 1'
#
loop_
_entity.id
_entity.type
_entity.pdbx_description
1 polymer ?
#
loop_
_entity_poly.entity_id
_entity_poly.type
_entity_poly.pdbx_seq_one_letter_code
_entity_poly.pdbx_strand_id
1 'polypeptide(L)'
;MFHRMRRRAAEPSDAERRFFEQAARLADQVPPYIERAWTADQPVEPVPAVEDFLPPELRVASHDQLEGRMTSWKQPLVLDGELVACAECGAYRDWLILSTHDQIWLRCRAGHQQHETRLDTAWYNRNTGPADATHATFEDGLRHLGH
;
A
#
# COMPACT_ATOMS: atom_id res chain seq x y z
N MET A 1 -27.05 -5.54 -41.38
CA MET A 1 -27.73 -4.23 -41.28
C MET A 1 -27.46 -3.70 -39.87
N PHE A 2 -26.49 -2.80 -39.69
CA PHE A 2 -26.08 -2.33 -38.36
C PHE A 2 -26.78 -1.00 -38.03
N HIS A 3 -27.65 -0.99 -37.02
CA HIS A 3 -28.29 0.24 -36.54
C HIS A 3 -27.28 1.08 -35.76
N ARG A 4 -26.90 2.24 -36.29
CA ARG A 4 -26.17 3.27 -35.54
C ARG A 4 -27.11 3.92 -34.52
N MET A 5 -27.05 3.47 -33.27
CA MET A 5 -27.70 4.16 -32.16
C MET A 5 -26.94 5.48 -31.91
N ARG A 6 -27.56 6.61 -32.25
CA ARG A 6 -27.07 7.93 -31.85
C ARG A 6 -27.38 8.11 -30.35
N ARG A 7 -26.36 8.04 -29.49
CA ARG A 7 -26.50 8.48 -28.09
C ARG A 7 -26.74 10.00 -28.09
N ARG A 8 -27.91 10.44 -27.60
CA ARG A 8 -28.11 11.84 -27.22
C ARG A 8 -27.26 12.07 -25.97
N ALA A 9 -26.35 13.04 -26.02
CA ALA A 9 -25.68 13.52 -24.82
C ALA A 9 -26.75 14.11 -23.90
N ALA A 10 -26.79 13.66 -22.64
CA ALA A 10 -27.62 14.29 -21.62
C ALA A 10 -27.10 15.70 -21.39
N GLU A 11 -28.00 16.68 -21.29
CA GLU A 11 -27.58 18.04 -20.93
C GLU A 11 -27.07 18.04 -19.48
N PRO A 12 -25.94 18.71 -19.21
CA PRO A 12 -25.38 18.75 -17.87
C PRO A 12 -26.38 19.44 -16.93
N SER A 13 -26.56 18.81 -15.76
CA SER A 13 -27.35 19.36 -14.67
C SER A 13 -26.80 20.70 -14.20
N ASP A 14 -27.63 21.51 -13.55
CA ASP A 14 -27.19 22.80 -12.99
C ASP A 14 -26.06 22.65 -11.96
N ALA A 15 -25.99 21.51 -11.26
CA ALA A 15 -24.89 21.21 -10.34
C ALA A 15 -23.57 21.00 -11.09
N GLU A 16 -23.59 20.25 -12.19
CA GLU A 16 -22.41 20.06 -13.04
C GLU A 16 -21.96 21.38 -13.66
N ARG A 17 -22.90 22.21 -14.13
CA ARG A 17 -22.58 23.55 -14.66
C ARG A 17 -21.89 24.42 -13.62
N ARG A 18 -22.43 24.49 -12.39
CA ARG A 18 -21.84 25.25 -11.28
C ARG A 18 -20.45 24.74 -10.89
N PHE A 19 -20.23 23.43 -10.95
CA PHE A 19 -18.93 22.82 -10.69
C PHE A 19 -17.91 23.22 -11.75
N PHE A 20 -18.27 23.13 -13.04
CA PHE A 20 -17.41 23.55 -14.14
C PHE A 20 -17.06 25.05 -14.06
N GLU A 21 -18.04 25.90 -13.72
CA GLU A 21 -17.79 27.34 -13.52
C GLU A 21 -16.83 27.62 -12.35
N GLN A 22 -16.96 26.90 -11.24
CA GLN A 22 -16.03 27.04 -10.11
C GLN A 22 -14.63 26.54 -10.47
N ALA A 23 -14.52 25.40 -11.16
CA ALA A 23 -13.25 24.86 -11.61
C ALA A 23 -12.52 25.82 -12.57
N ALA A 24 -13.25 26.45 -13.50
CA ALA A 24 -12.67 27.45 -14.41
C ALA A 24 -12.09 28.66 -13.67
N ARG A 25 -12.80 29.17 -12.65
CA ARG A 25 -12.32 30.30 -11.82
C ARG A 25 -11.06 29.96 -11.01
N LEU A 26 -10.89 28.70 -10.62
CA LEU A 26 -9.71 28.24 -9.89
C LEU A 26 -8.52 28.01 -10.83
N ALA A 27 -8.76 27.58 -12.07
CA ALA A 27 -7.71 27.43 -13.09
C ALA A 27 -7.02 28.77 -13.42
N ASP A 28 -7.78 29.87 -13.49
CA ASP A 28 -7.23 31.23 -13.69
C ASP A 28 -6.43 31.77 -12.49
N GLN A 29 -6.41 31.06 -11.36
CA GLN A 29 -5.63 31.44 -10.18
C GLN A 29 -4.28 30.70 -10.08
N VAL A 30 -3.92 29.86 -11.04
CA VAL A 30 -2.62 29.19 -11.05
C VAL A 30 -1.53 30.25 -11.27
N PRO A 31 -0.60 30.42 -10.31
CA PRO A 31 0.47 31.39 -10.49
C PRO A 31 1.37 31.00 -11.68
N PRO A 32 1.81 31.97 -12.50
CA PRO A 32 2.52 31.71 -13.76
C PRO A 32 3.90 31.02 -13.58
N TYR A 33 4.39 30.88 -12.35
CA TYR A 33 5.63 30.14 -12.09
C TYR A 33 5.45 28.62 -12.16
N ILE A 34 4.22 28.10 -11.93
CA ILE A 34 3.96 26.66 -11.97
C ILE A 34 3.98 26.13 -13.42
N GLU A 35 3.43 26.88 -14.37
CA GLU A 35 3.41 26.49 -15.79
C GLU A 35 4.81 26.44 -16.43
N ARG A 36 5.74 27.29 -15.95
CA ARG A 36 7.14 27.32 -16.43
C ARG A 36 7.95 26.10 -16.02
N ALA A 37 7.59 25.45 -14.91
CA ALA A 37 8.36 24.32 -14.38
C ALA A 37 8.20 23.04 -15.23
N TRP A 38 7.11 22.91 -15.98
CA TRP A 38 6.81 21.68 -16.73
C TRP A 38 7.20 21.70 -18.20
N THR A 39 7.59 22.85 -18.74
CA THR A 39 7.94 23.00 -20.17
C THR A 39 9.45 23.07 -20.44
N ALA A 40 10.28 22.82 -19.42
CA ALA A 40 11.73 22.76 -19.60
C ALA A 40 12.19 21.33 -19.94
N ASP A 41 12.08 20.95 -21.21
CA ASP A 41 12.88 19.85 -21.77
C ASP A 41 14.31 20.36 -21.96
N GLN A 42 15.08 20.38 -20.87
CA GLN A 42 16.50 20.73 -20.88
C GLN A 42 17.32 19.47 -21.20
N PRO A 43 18.26 19.51 -22.16
CA PRO A 43 19.20 18.42 -22.37
C PRO A 43 20.00 18.17 -21.08
N VAL A 44 19.80 17.01 -20.48
CA VAL A 44 20.51 16.60 -19.26
C VAL A 44 21.94 16.23 -19.66
N GLU A 45 22.90 17.12 -19.39
CA GLU A 45 24.31 16.71 -19.31
C GLU A 45 24.44 15.62 -18.24
N PRO A 46 25.28 14.58 -18.43
CA PRO A 46 25.43 13.52 -17.45
C PRO A 46 26.12 14.08 -16.20
N VAL A 47 25.31 14.57 -15.28
CA VAL A 47 25.71 14.87 -13.92
C VAL A 47 26.26 13.58 -13.32
N PRO A 48 27.46 13.59 -12.71
CA PRO A 48 27.90 12.43 -11.93
C PRO A 48 26.80 12.12 -10.94
N ALA A 49 26.42 10.84 -10.83
CA ALA A 49 25.39 10.38 -9.91
C ALA A 49 25.86 10.63 -8.46
N VAL A 50 25.75 11.88 -8.03
CA VAL A 50 25.55 12.21 -6.64
C VAL A 50 24.23 11.52 -6.32
N GLU A 51 24.25 10.60 -5.36
CA GLU A 51 23.03 10.06 -4.79
C GLU A 51 22.26 11.22 -4.16
N ASP A 52 21.54 11.97 -4.99
CA ASP A 52 20.51 12.94 -4.62
C ASP A 52 19.26 12.18 -4.15
N PHE A 53 19.52 11.12 -3.39
CA PHE A 53 18.57 10.20 -2.83
C PHE A 53 18.54 10.53 -1.35
N LEU A 54 17.32 10.73 -0.81
CA LEU A 54 17.12 11.12 0.57
C LEU A 54 18.04 10.31 1.51
N PRO A 55 18.62 10.92 2.56
CA PRO A 55 19.38 10.18 3.57
C PRO A 55 18.63 8.92 4.01
N PRO A 56 19.30 7.77 4.25
CA PRO A 56 18.65 6.51 4.60
C PRO A 56 17.60 6.61 5.71
N GLU A 57 17.78 7.53 6.65
CA GLU A 57 16.88 7.81 7.78
C GLU A 57 15.57 8.48 7.34
N LEU A 58 15.54 9.09 6.17
CA LEU A 58 14.40 9.82 5.60
C LEU A 58 13.77 9.08 4.41
N ARG A 59 14.37 7.99 3.94
CA ARG A 59 13.79 7.16 2.89
C ARG A 59 12.53 6.48 3.43
N VAL A 60 11.48 6.46 2.60
CA VAL A 60 10.34 5.57 2.83
C VAL A 60 10.89 4.14 2.88
N ALA A 61 10.67 3.46 3.99
CA ALA A 61 11.09 2.10 4.21
C ALA A 61 10.60 1.20 3.06
N SER A 62 11.50 0.38 2.48
CA SER A 62 11.05 -0.65 1.53
C SER A 62 10.09 -1.61 2.23
N HIS A 63 9.25 -2.35 1.51
CA HIS A 63 8.38 -3.36 2.13
C HIS A 63 9.13 -4.37 3.03
N ASP A 64 10.46 -4.50 2.88
CA ASP A 64 11.34 -5.34 3.70
C ASP A 64 11.84 -4.65 4.99
N GLN A 65 11.73 -3.32 5.10
CA GLN A 65 12.03 -2.53 6.28
C GLN A 65 10.72 -2.30 7.06
N LEU A 66 10.51 -3.08 8.11
CA LEU A 66 9.30 -3.07 8.92
C LEU A 66 9.17 -1.78 9.74
N GLU A 67 8.35 -0.82 9.29
CA GLU A 67 7.42 -0.12 10.19
C GLU A 67 6.17 -0.99 10.40
N GLY A 68 6.38 -2.26 10.76
CA GLY A 68 5.30 -3.25 10.84
C GLY A 68 5.21 -3.91 12.21
N ARG A 69 4.00 -4.31 12.59
CA ARG A 69 3.79 -5.11 13.81
C ARG A 69 3.81 -6.59 13.44
N MET A 70 4.47 -7.40 14.26
CA MET A 70 4.55 -8.85 14.09
C MET A 70 3.88 -9.57 15.26
N THR A 71 3.12 -10.62 14.98
CA THR A 71 2.57 -11.48 16.04
C THR A 71 2.56 -12.93 15.62
N SER A 72 3.03 -13.80 16.51
CA SER A 72 2.93 -15.24 16.32
C SER A 72 1.50 -15.72 16.59
N TRP A 73 0.96 -16.51 15.66
CA TRP A 73 -0.40 -17.02 15.66
C TRP A 73 -0.36 -18.55 15.58
N LYS A 74 -0.29 -19.18 16.75
CA LYS A 74 -0.11 -20.63 16.90
C LYS A 74 -1.36 -21.44 16.55
N GLN A 75 -2.53 -20.83 16.69
CA GLN A 75 -3.81 -21.46 16.36
C GLN A 75 -4.09 -21.42 14.85
N PRO A 76 -4.99 -22.27 14.33
CA PRO A 76 -5.42 -22.17 12.94
C PRO A 76 -6.05 -20.80 12.66
N LEU A 77 -5.71 -20.19 11.53
CA LEU A 77 -6.35 -18.95 11.08
C LEU A 77 -7.59 -19.31 10.28
N VAL A 78 -8.75 -18.85 10.74
CA VAL A 78 -10.05 -19.10 10.09
C VAL A 78 -10.62 -17.76 9.64
N LEU A 79 -10.83 -17.61 8.34
CA LEU A 79 -11.38 -16.40 7.72
C LEU A 79 -12.65 -16.79 6.97
N ASP A 80 -13.77 -16.12 7.27
CA ASP A 80 -15.08 -16.40 6.66
C ASP A 80 -15.52 -17.88 6.74
N GLY A 81 -15.04 -18.61 7.75
CA GLY A 81 -15.30 -20.04 7.93
C GLY A 81 -14.33 -20.98 7.21
N GLU A 82 -13.36 -20.44 6.47
CA GLU A 82 -12.33 -21.20 5.76
C GLU A 82 -11.00 -21.19 6.51
N LEU A 83 -10.34 -22.34 6.54
CA LEU A 83 -8.99 -22.46 7.08
C LEU A 83 -7.97 -21.88 6.09
N VAL A 84 -7.20 -20.90 6.57
CA VAL A 84 -6.10 -20.34 5.80
C VAL A 84 -4.91 -21.30 5.84
N ALA A 85 -4.60 -21.87 4.69
CA ALA A 85 -3.42 -22.67 4.47
C ALA A 85 -2.40 -21.90 3.61
N CYS A 86 -1.13 -22.27 3.74
CA CYS A 86 -0.07 -21.79 2.88
C CYS A 86 -0.29 -22.32 1.47
N ALA A 87 -0.35 -21.41 0.49
CA ALA A 87 -0.49 -21.77 -0.92
C ALA A 87 0.64 -22.70 -1.42
N GLU A 88 1.83 -22.62 -0.80
CA GLU A 88 3.02 -23.39 -1.23
C GLU A 88 3.16 -24.73 -0.48
N CYS A 89 3.07 -24.73 0.86
CA CYS A 89 3.35 -25.95 1.65
C CYS A 89 2.13 -26.56 2.35
N GLY A 90 0.94 -25.94 2.23
CA GLY A 90 -0.28 -26.43 2.86
C GLY A 90 -0.31 -26.32 4.39
N ALA A 91 0.70 -25.70 5.02
CA ALA A 91 0.67 -25.45 6.47
C ALA A 91 -0.50 -24.51 6.83
N TYR A 92 -1.30 -24.87 7.84
CA TYR A 92 -2.53 -24.15 8.21
C TYR A 92 -2.50 -23.56 9.63
N ARG A 93 -1.37 -23.71 10.33
CA ARG A 93 -1.16 -23.26 11.71
C ARG A 93 0.24 -22.66 11.86
N ASP A 94 0.52 -22.10 13.03
CA ASP A 94 1.83 -21.50 13.36
C ASP A 94 2.20 -20.39 12.36
N TRP A 95 1.24 -19.51 12.14
CA TRP A 95 1.39 -18.35 11.27
C TRP A 95 2.15 -17.24 11.98
N LEU A 96 3.02 -16.54 11.27
CA LEU A 96 3.48 -15.21 11.67
C LEU A 96 2.66 -14.19 10.89
N ILE A 97 1.94 -13.33 11.60
CA ILE A 97 1.13 -12.27 11.01
C ILE A 97 1.93 -10.97 11.07
N LEU A 98 2.13 -10.36 9.91
CA LEU A 98 2.83 -9.09 9.74
C LEU A 98 1.84 -8.05 9.25
N SER A 99 1.76 -6.90 9.92
CA SER A 99 1.00 -5.74 9.46
C SER A 99 1.96 -4.68 8.96
N THR A 100 1.90 -4.31 7.68
CA THR A 100 2.75 -3.30 7.04
C THR A 100 1.90 -2.41 6.12
N HIS A 101 1.96 -1.07 6.27
CA HIS A 101 1.29 -0.10 5.37
C HIS A 101 -0.13 -0.50 4.92
N ASP A 102 -0.98 -0.89 5.87
CA ASP A 102 -2.35 -1.36 5.67
C ASP A 102 -2.57 -2.72 4.98
N GLN A 103 -1.50 -3.50 4.83
CA GLN A 103 -1.53 -4.85 4.30
C GLN A 103 -1.18 -5.86 5.40
N ILE A 104 -1.83 -7.01 5.34
CA ILE A 104 -1.54 -8.13 6.23
C ILE A 104 -0.87 -9.25 5.44
N TRP A 105 0.33 -9.62 5.89
CA TRP A 105 1.10 -10.73 5.34
C TRP A 105 1.15 -11.86 6.34
N LEU A 106 0.98 -13.08 5.83
CA LEU A 106 1.06 -14.32 6.60
C LEU A 106 2.31 -15.06 6.19
N ARG A 107 3.16 -15.41 7.15
CA ARG A 107 4.32 -16.26 6.93
C ARG A 107 4.15 -17.59 7.63
N CYS A 108 4.30 -18.69 6.91
CA CYS A 108 4.21 -20.02 7.50
C CYS A 108 5.54 -20.41 8.17
N ARG A 109 5.52 -21.45 9.01
CA ARG A 109 6.73 -22.01 9.64
C ARG A 109 7.85 -22.43 8.66
N ALA A 110 7.50 -22.73 7.40
CA ALA A 110 8.47 -23.10 6.37
C ALA A 110 9.14 -21.87 5.73
N GLY A 111 8.68 -20.66 6.08
CA GLY A 111 9.25 -19.40 5.62
C GLY A 111 8.52 -18.75 4.46
N HIS A 112 7.56 -19.43 3.82
CA HIS A 112 6.75 -18.87 2.72
C HIS A 112 5.85 -17.73 3.20
N GLN A 113 5.75 -16.68 2.40
CA GLN A 113 4.94 -15.50 2.66
C GLN A 113 3.78 -15.42 1.68
N GLN A 114 2.60 -15.06 2.18
CA GLN A 114 1.43 -14.82 1.36
C GLN A 114 0.68 -13.58 1.85
N HIS A 115 0.23 -12.76 0.92
CA HIS A 115 -0.60 -11.59 1.22
C HIS A 115 -2.04 -12.04 1.46
N GLU A 116 -2.63 -11.62 2.57
CA GLU A 116 -4.01 -11.95 2.92
C GLU A 116 -4.92 -10.73 2.79
N THR A 117 -5.59 -10.61 1.65
CA THR A 117 -6.48 -9.49 1.31
C THR A 117 -7.76 -9.44 2.14
N ARG A 118 -8.15 -10.53 2.80
CA ARG A 118 -9.31 -10.57 3.69
C ARG A 118 -9.02 -9.94 5.05
N LEU A 119 -7.76 -9.67 5.35
CA LEU A 119 -7.31 -9.09 6.61
C LEU A 119 -6.81 -7.68 6.41
N ASP A 120 -7.31 -6.77 7.25
CA ASP A 120 -6.85 -5.38 7.32
C ASP A 120 -6.13 -5.10 8.65
N THR A 121 -5.51 -3.93 8.76
CA THR A 121 -4.85 -3.49 9.99
C THR A 121 -5.81 -3.40 11.17
N ALA A 122 -7.08 -3.08 10.90
CA ALA A 122 -8.09 -3.02 11.94
C ALA A 122 -8.36 -4.41 12.55
N TRP A 123 -8.40 -5.46 11.74
CA TRP A 123 -8.48 -6.85 12.17
C TRP A 123 -7.26 -7.21 12.99
N TYR A 124 -6.06 -6.88 12.50
CA TYR A 124 -4.83 -7.16 13.23
C TYR A 124 -4.92 -6.56 14.64
N ASN A 125 -5.17 -5.25 14.74
CA ASN A 125 -5.27 -4.54 16.03
C ASN A 125 -6.37 -5.05 16.97
N ARG A 126 -7.43 -5.68 16.45
CA ARG A 126 -8.50 -6.27 17.29
C ARG A 126 -8.14 -7.66 17.82
N ASN A 127 -7.34 -8.42 17.07
CA ASN A 127 -7.10 -9.84 17.33
C ASN A 127 -5.72 -10.12 17.92
N THR A 128 -4.76 -9.24 17.69
CA THR A 128 -3.47 -9.27 18.36
C THR A 128 -3.56 -8.39 19.61
N GLY A 129 -3.08 -8.92 20.74
CA GLY A 129 -2.94 -8.13 21.97
C GLY A 129 -1.95 -6.97 21.79
N PRO A 130 -1.65 -6.20 22.86
CA PRO A 130 -0.53 -5.26 22.82
C PRO A 130 0.69 -5.98 22.24
N ALA A 131 1.27 -5.46 21.16
CA ALA A 131 2.38 -6.14 20.50
C ALA A 131 3.49 -6.38 21.54
N ASP A 132 3.85 -7.64 21.75
CA ASP A 132 4.83 -8.04 22.79
C ASP A 132 6.19 -7.36 22.56
N ALA A 133 6.47 -6.98 21.30
CA ALA A 133 7.59 -6.14 20.91
C ALA A 133 7.32 -5.45 19.55
N THR A 134 7.87 -4.24 19.38
CA THR A 134 8.00 -3.59 18.07
C THR A 134 9.46 -3.72 17.64
N HIS A 135 9.72 -4.39 16.52
CA HIS A 135 11.08 -4.65 16.05
C HIS A 135 11.44 -3.72 14.90
N ALA A 136 12.63 -3.12 14.96
CA ALA A 136 13.12 -2.21 13.94
C ALA A 136 13.50 -2.92 12.62
N THR A 137 13.73 -4.24 12.67
CA THR A 137 14.02 -5.04 11.48
C THR A 137 13.33 -6.41 11.54
N PHE A 138 13.08 -6.97 10.36
CA PHE A 138 12.48 -8.29 10.20
C PHE A 138 13.30 -9.40 10.84
N GLU A 139 14.62 -9.38 10.65
CA GLU A 139 15.54 -10.34 11.27
C GLU A 139 15.51 -10.28 12.80
N ASP A 140 15.40 -9.07 13.37
CA ASP A 140 15.34 -8.90 14.83
C ASP A 140 14.02 -9.43 15.40
N GLY A 141 12.92 -9.29 14.65
CA GLY A 141 11.64 -9.91 14.98
C GLY A 141 11.67 -11.44 14.90
N LEU A 142 12.35 -12.02 13.90
CA LEU A 142 12.52 -13.48 13.82
C LEU A 142 13.38 -14.01 14.95
N ARG A 143 14.47 -13.34 15.26
CA ARG A 143 15.38 -13.72 16.35
C ARG A 143 14.66 -13.69 17.70
N HIS A 144 13.80 -12.69 17.92
CA HIS A 144 12.97 -12.61 19.12
C HIS A 144 11.96 -13.75 19.23
N LEU A 145 11.44 -14.22 18.09
CA LEU A 145 10.47 -15.32 18.01
C LEU A 145 11.13 -16.71 17.96
N GLY A 146 12.47 -16.78 18.00
CA GLY A 146 13.23 -18.03 18.02
C GLY A 146 13.33 -18.74 16.66
N HIS A 147 13.24 -17.97 15.57
CA HIS A 147 13.42 -18.44 14.19
C HIS A 147 14.82 -18.16 13.65
#